data_AF-A0A0F9WHR3-F1
#
_entry.id   AF-A0A0F9WHR3-F1
#
_cell.length_a   1.000
_cell.length_b   1.000
_cell.length_c   1.000
_cell.angle_alpha   90.00
_cell.angle_beta   90.00
_cell.angle_gamma   90.00
#
_symmetry.space_group_name_H-M   'P 1'
#
loop_
_entity.id
_entity.type
_entity.pdbx_description
1 polymer ?
#
loop_
_entity_poly.entity_id
_entity_poly.type
_entity_poly.pdbx_seq_one_letter_code
_entity_poly.pdbx_strand_id
1 'polypeptide(L)' 'MDEEHTEFAIEAGVEGYHARRDDVPRGDNPHAVGTSLHRHWRFGWDMEDKLIQRAEGQ' A
#
# COMPACT_ATOMS: atom_id res chain seq x y z
N MET A 1 23.87 4.93 -3.84
CA MET A 1 23.26 3.62 -4.13
C MET A 1 21.86 3.63 -3.52
N ASP A 2 21.06 4.66 -3.83
CA ASP A 2 19.92 5.09 -2.99
C ASP A 2 18.62 5.42 -3.76
N GLU A 3 18.70 5.65 -5.06
CA GLU A 3 17.51 5.96 -5.88
C GLU A 3 16.67 4.72 -6.16
N GLU A 4 17.31 3.59 -6.48
CA GLU A 4 16.62 2.32 -6.81
C GLU A 4 15.80 1.78 -5.62
N HIS A 5 16.31 1.92 -4.39
CA HIS A 5 15.57 1.54 -3.17
C HIS A 5 14.36 2.43 -2.90
N THR A 6 14.38 3.67 -3.38
CA THR A 6 13.29 4.64 -3.21
C THR A 6 12.20 4.41 -4.24
N GLU A 7 12.56 4.09 -5.48
CA GLU A 7 11.61 3.79 -6.56
C GLU A 7 10.76 2.56 -6.23
N PHE A 8 11.39 1.43 -5.85
CA PHE A 8 10.64 0.23 -5.45
C PHE A 8 9.72 0.46 -4.24
N ALA A 9 10.12 1.32 -3.30
CA ALA A 9 9.29 1.67 -2.15
C ALA A 9 8.05 2.49 -2.54
N ILE A 10 8.21 3.43 -3.50
CA ILE A 10 7.10 4.21 -4.05
C ILE A 10 6.15 3.30 -4.82
N GLU A 11 6.67 2.43 -5.69
CA GLU A 11 5.89 1.46 -6.46
C GLU A 11 5.06 0.56 -5.54
N ALA A 12 5.68 -0.01 -4.50
CA ALA A 12 4.97 -0.85 -3.53
C ALA A 12 3.84 -0.07 -2.84
N GLY A 13 4.04 1.21 -2.50
CA GLY A 13 3.00 2.06 -1.94
C GLY A 13 1.83 2.31 -2.91
N VAL A 14 2.12 2.60 -4.18
CA VAL A 14 1.10 2.77 -5.22
C VAL A 14 0.33 1.47 -5.46
N GLU A 15 1.03 0.33 -5.49
CA GLU A 15 0.43 -0.99 -5.61
C GLU A 15 -0.55 -1.26 -4.46
N GLY A 16 -0.15 -1.01 -3.21
CA GLY A 16 -1.02 -1.20 -2.06
C GLY A 16 -2.25 -0.29 -2.05
N TYR A 17 -2.09 0.96 -2.52
CA TYR A 17 -3.19 1.89 -2.73
C TYR A 17 -4.24 1.33 -3.71
N HIS A 18 -3.80 0.84 -4.87
CA HIS A 18 -4.69 0.21 -5.85
C HIS A 18 -5.32 -1.09 -5.35
N ALA A 19 -4.55 -1.91 -4.63
CA ALA A 19 -5.05 -3.15 -4.05
C ALA A 19 -6.27 -2.92 -3.16
N ARG A 20 -6.27 -1.86 -2.33
CA ARG A 20 -7.46 -1.51 -1.54
C ARG A 20 -8.66 -1.13 -2.42
N ARG A 21 -8.45 -0.35 -3.48
CA ARG A 21 -9.52 0.02 -4.44
C ARG A 21 -10.13 -1.18 -5.13
N ASP A 22 -9.34 -2.22 -5.36
CA ASP A 22 -9.76 -3.46 -6.01
C ASP A 22 -10.25 -4.50 -4.98
N ASP A 23 -10.56 -4.07 -3.74
CA ASP A 23 -11.03 -4.90 -2.62
C ASP A 23 -10.11 -6.09 -2.27
N VAL A 24 -8.82 -5.98 -2.59
CA VAL A 24 -7.82 -6.95 -2.16
C VAL A 24 -7.65 -6.84 -0.64
N PRO A 25 -7.77 -7.95 0.11
CA PRO A 25 -7.54 -7.96 1.54
C PRO A 25 -6.14 -7.48 1.89
N ARG A 26 -6.02 -6.68 2.95
CA ARG A 26 -4.72 -6.20 3.44
C ARG A 26 -3.72 -7.33 3.78
N GLY A 27 -4.24 -8.52 4.12
CA GLY A 27 -3.44 -9.71 4.41
C GLY A 27 -2.77 -10.31 3.18
N ASP A 28 -3.28 -10.03 1.98
CA ASP A 28 -2.81 -10.57 0.71
C ASP A 28 -1.70 -9.70 0.09
N ASN A 29 -0.94 -9.00 0.95
CA ASN A 29 0.24 -8.25 0.54
C ASN A 29 1.27 -9.21 -0.09
N PRO A 30 1.71 -8.97 -1.35
CA PRO A 30 2.62 -9.87 -2.05
C PRO A 30 4.06 -9.79 -1.53
N HIS A 31 4.41 -8.75 -0.78
CA HIS A 31 5.77 -8.51 -0.31
C HIS A 31 6.05 -9.25 0.99
N ALA A 32 7.26 -9.81 1.11
CA ALA A 32 7.66 -10.55 2.30
C ALA A 32 7.57 -9.69 3.58
N VAL A 33 6.98 -10.26 4.63
CA VAL A 33 6.80 -9.59 5.93
C VAL A 33 8.16 -9.13 6.48
N GLY A 34 8.20 -7.91 7.02
CA GLY A 34 9.40 -7.30 7.60
C GLY A 34 10.25 -6.49 6.62
N THR A 35 10.02 -6.63 5.31
CA THR A 35 10.70 -5.82 4.27
C THR A 35 10.18 -4.38 4.23
N SER A 36 10.96 -3.48 3.62
CA SER A 36 10.53 -2.11 3.33
C SER A 36 9.32 -2.09 2.39
N LEU A 37 9.31 -2.93 1.36
CA LEU A 37 8.22 -3.02 0.37
C LEU A 37 6.90 -3.41 1.05
N HIS A 38 6.93 -4.42 1.92
CA HIS A 38 5.75 -4.81 2.70
C HIS A 38 5.20 -3.65 3.55
N ARG A 39 6.07 -2.82 4.14
CA ARG A 39 5.63 -1.63 4.90
C ARG A 39 5.01 -0.56 4.00
N HIS A 40 5.61 -0.26 2.86
CA HIS A 40 5.11 0.78 1.94
C HIS A 40 3.80 0.36 1.29
N TRP A 41 3.68 -0.90 0.87
CA TRP A 41 2.42 -1.44 0.36
C TRP A 41 1.29 -1.31 1.38
N ARG A 42 1.52 -1.69 2.64
CA ARG A 42 0.49 -1.53 3.69
C ARG A 42 0.14 -0.08 3.94
N PHE A 43 1.11 0.82 3.84
CA PHE A 43 0.86 2.25 3.97
C PHE A 43 -0.08 2.76 2.87
N GLY A 44 0.16 2.40 1.61
CA GLY A 44 -0.72 2.74 0.49
C GLY A 44 -2.14 2.22 0.67
N TRP A 45 -2.27 0.94 1.04
CA TRP A 45 -3.55 0.30 1.33
C TRP A 45 -4.29 1.03 2.46
N ASP A 46 -3.61 1.31 3.57
CA ASP A 46 -4.17 1.97 4.75
C ASP A 46 -4.58 3.42 4.44
N MET A 47 -3.93 4.09 3.49
CA MET A 47 -4.35 5.43 3.05
C MET A 47 -5.66 5.39 2.29
N GLU A 48 -5.80 4.51 1.31
CA GLU A 48 -7.04 4.41 0.53
C GLU A 48 -8.22 3.96 1.39
N ASP A 49 -8.01 3.03 2.32
CA ASP A 49 -9.06 2.57 3.22
C ASP A 49 -9.63 3.71 4.05
N LYS A 50 -8.77 4.61 4.55
CA LYS A 50 -9.19 5.83 5.26
C LYS A 50 -9.92 6.82 4.36
N LEU A 51 -9.52 6.94 3.09
CA LEU A 51 -10.19 7.82 2.13
C LEU A 51 -11.59 7.31 1.81
N ILE A 52 -11.76 6.01 1.60
CA ILE A 52 -13.05 5.34 1.40
C ILE A 52 -13.94 5.53 2.63
N GLN A 53 -13.44 5.20 3.83
CA GLN A 53 -14.20 5.38 5.08
C GLN A 53 -14.65 6.83 5.30
N ARG A 54 -13.80 7.80 4.92
CA ARG A 54 -14.14 9.23 4.99
C ARG A 54 -15.24 9.60 3.99
N ALA A 55 -15.23 9.02 2.78
CA ALA A 55 -16.24 9.28 1.76
C ALA A 55 -17.59 8.63 2.08
N GLU A 56 -17.58 7.47 2.73
CA GLU A 56 -18.80 6.74 3.14
C GLU A 56 -19.42 7.29 4.44
N GLY A 57 -18.62 7.98 5.27
CA GLY A 57 -19.03 8.52 6.56
C GLY A 57 -19.59 9.94 6.56
N GLN A 58 -20.01 10.49 5.40
CA GLN A 58 -20.67 11.80 5.27
C GLN A 58 -22.13 11.70 4.85
#